data_AF-A0A9E3XWH0-F1
#
_entry.id   AF-A0A9E3XWH0-F1
#
_cell.length_a   1.000
_cell.length_b   1.000
_cell.length_c   1.000
_cell.angle_alpha   90.00
_cell.angle_beta   90.00
_cell.angle_gamma   90.00
#
_symmetry.space_group_name_H-M   'P 1'
#
loop_
_entity.id
_entity.type
_entity.pdbx_description
1 polymer ?
#
loop_
_entity_poly.entity_id
_entity_poly.type
_entity_poly.pdbx_seq_one_letter_code
_entity_poly.pdbx_strand_id
1 'polypeptide(L)'
;VLAIADAEQAEGQPGGYGNGGTCPAAPPCPAATSRRYAYVGASDFHPEWGDRPPLDLVEHELGHTLGLVHSGYDPTAAQPYTSVLDVMSNSAAPRDTQPGRRDAPGTLAIQRVIAGWFDLAALEVAPESGTTVTLAPSAGTEGVRVLVLPVDDLSFLTVELLPATGLDAHLPHGGGVAVHLVALGADGIAITPLAGAPADSLLAEGATWRGYGWRVSVAAGWRITAEPAGA
;
A
#
# COMPACT_ATOMS: atom_id res chain seq x y z
N VAL A 1 -18.93 8.41 6.72
CA VAL A 1 -19.56 9.73 6.52
C VAL A 1 -18.72 10.46 5.48
N LEU A 2 -19.27 10.95 4.38
CA LEU A 2 -18.48 11.77 3.45
C LEU A 2 -18.55 13.22 3.93
N ALA A 3 -17.42 13.81 4.30
CA ALA A 3 -17.34 15.22 4.68
C ALA A 3 -16.71 15.99 3.52
N ILE A 4 -17.55 16.72 2.77
CA ILE A 4 -17.08 17.55 1.66
C ILE A 4 -16.77 18.93 2.24
N ALA A 5 -15.52 19.37 2.13
CA ALA A 5 -15.15 20.74 2.47
C ALA A 5 -15.23 21.59 1.21
N ASP A 6 -16.03 22.66 1.25
CA ASP A 6 -16.26 23.61 0.17
C ASP A 6 -15.13 24.63 -0.01
N ALA A 7 -13.96 24.38 0.61
CA ALA A 7 -12.79 25.25 0.46
C ALA A 7 -12.24 25.13 -0.97
N GLU A 8 -12.60 26.08 -1.83
CA GLU A 8 -11.97 26.32 -3.13
C GLU A 8 -10.48 26.59 -2.91
N GLN A 9 -9.62 25.66 -3.34
CA GLN A 9 -8.18 25.93 -3.45
C GLN A 9 -7.77 25.97 -4.92
N ALA A 10 -6.83 26.86 -5.24
CA ALA A 10 -6.25 27.02 -6.57
C ALA A 10 -5.51 25.76 -7.04
N GLU A 11 -5.26 25.66 -8.35
CA GLU A 11 -4.44 24.60 -8.95
C GLU A 11 -3.07 24.50 -8.24
N GLY A 12 -2.67 23.27 -7.91
CA GLY A 12 -1.38 22.96 -7.30
C GLY A 12 -1.31 23.12 -5.78
N GLN A 13 -2.39 23.52 -5.10
CA GLN A 13 -2.48 23.40 -3.65
C GLN A 13 -2.91 21.98 -3.25
N PRO A 14 -2.32 21.38 -2.21
CA PRO A 14 -2.83 20.12 -1.69
C PRO A 14 -4.30 20.30 -1.28
N GLY A 15 -5.16 19.36 -1.70
CA GLY A 15 -6.49 19.22 -1.10
C GLY A 15 -6.37 19.21 0.42
N GLY A 16 -7.38 19.71 1.13
CA GLY A 16 -7.32 19.61 2.60
C GLY A 16 -7.23 18.15 3.06
N TYR A 17 -6.93 17.98 4.33
CA TYR A 17 -6.63 16.69 4.93
C TYR A 17 -7.52 16.44 6.14
N GLY A 18 -7.93 15.19 6.36
CA GLY A 18 -8.67 14.84 7.57
C GLY A 18 -8.56 13.36 7.94
N ASN A 19 -8.11 13.09 9.17
CA ASN A 19 -8.14 11.74 9.74
C ASN A 19 -9.49 11.45 10.38
N GLY A 20 -10.24 10.51 9.81
CA GLY A 20 -11.56 10.15 10.31
C GLY A 20 -11.61 8.85 11.09
N GLY A 21 -11.67 8.97 12.42
CA GLY A 21 -12.20 7.95 13.34
C GLY A 21 -11.42 6.63 13.42
N THR A 22 -11.56 5.90 14.53
CA THR A 22 -10.93 4.59 14.72
C THR A 22 -11.99 3.55 15.02
N CYS A 23 -11.77 2.33 14.55
CA CYS A 23 -12.61 1.21 14.93
C CYS A 23 -12.07 0.55 16.21
N PRO A 24 -12.92 0.23 17.21
CA PRO A 24 -12.52 -0.66 18.31
C PRO A 24 -12.13 -2.06 17.79
N ALA A 25 -11.32 -2.79 18.55
CA ALA A 25 -10.61 -4.01 18.15
C ALA A 25 -11.47 -5.23 17.70
N ALA A 26 -12.79 -5.10 17.55
CA ALA A 26 -13.70 -6.19 17.16
C ALA A 26 -14.55 -5.79 15.93
N PRO A 27 -14.19 -6.26 14.71
CA PRO A 27 -15.06 -6.15 13.53
C PRO A 27 -16.30 -7.08 13.63
N PRO A 28 -17.42 -6.77 12.93
CA PRO A 28 -17.62 -5.62 12.04
C PRO A 28 -18.00 -4.33 12.78
N CYS A 29 -17.64 -3.21 12.18
CA CYS A 29 -17.64 -1.90 12.83
C CYS A 29 -18.24 -0.83 11.93
N PRO A 30 -19.55 -0.57 12.06
CA PRO A 30 -20.27 0.35 11.18
C PRO A 30 -19.69 1.77 11.22
N ALA A 31 -19.78 2.50 10.11
CA ALA A 31 -19.31 3.89 10.02
C ALA A 31 -19.97 4.82 11.06
N ALA A 32 -21.20 4.51 11.48
CA ALA A 32 -21.90 5.22 12.57
C ALA A 32 -21.19 5.09 13.93
N THR A 33 -20.46 3.98 14.13
CA THR A 33 -19.70 3.69 15.35
C THR A 33 -18.25 4.16 15.22
N SER A 34 -17.60 3.86 14.09
CA SER A 34 -16.18 4.22 13.89
C SER A 34 -15.97 5.69 13.59
N ARG A 35 -17.03 6.43 13.19
CA ARG A 35 -16.97 7.83 12.73
C ARG A 35 -15.97 8.07 11.59
N ARG A 36 -15.75 7.03 10.77
CA ARG A 36 -14.84 7.12 9.62
C ARG A 36 -15.38 8.08 8.56
N TYR A 37 -14.53 8.96 8.05
CA TYR A 37 -14.87 9.92 7.02
C TYR A 37 -13.78 10.08 5.96
N ALA A 38 -14.18 10.53 4.77
CA ALA A 38 -13.29 10.97 3.70
C ALA A 38 -13.36 12.50 3.64
N TYR A 39 -12.22 13.14 3.51
CA TYR A 39 -12.14 14.55 3.12
C TYR A 39 -12.06 14.62 1.60
N VAL A 40 -12.85 15.50 0.98
CA VAL A 40 -12.68 15.81 -0.44
C VAL A 40 -12.72 17.33 -0.59
N GLY A 41 -11.71 17.91 -1.23
CA GLY A 41 -11.58 19.35 -1.39
C GLY A 41 -12.16 19.82 -2.72
N ALA A 42 -12.63 21.08 -2.78
CA ALA A 42 -13.14 21.64 -4.03
C ALA A 42 -12.05 21.75 -5.12
N SER A 43 -10.78 21.83 -4.74
CA SER A 43 -9.64 21.82 -5.68
C SER A 43 -9.56 20.54 -6.51
N ASP A 44 -10.00 19.39 -5.97
CA ASP A 44 -10.02 18.11 -6.70
C ASP A 44 -10.94 18.17 -7.93
N PHE A 45 -11.89 19.12 -7.95
CA PHE A 45 -12.84 19.35 -9.03
C PHE A 45 -12.66 20.70 -9.72
N HIS A 46 -11.51 21.37 -9.54
CA HIS A 46 -11.26 22.67 -10.15
C HIS A 46 -11.38 22.59 -11.69
N PRO A 47 -12.05 23.56 -12.37
CA PRO A 47 -12.24 23.52 -13.82
C PRO A 47 -10.95 23.43 -14.64
N GLU A 48 -9.81 23.86 -14.08
CA GLU A 48 -8.49 23.75 -14.74
C GLU A 48 -8.03 22.30 -14.95
N TRP A 49 -8.58 21.34 -14.19
CA TRP A 49 -8.35 19.92 -14.46
C TRP A 49 -9.06 19.41 -15.73
N GLY A 50 -9.93 20.22 -16.32
CA GLY A 50 -10.71 19.89 -17.51
C GLY A 50 -11.82 18.86 -17.23
N ASP A 51 -12.26 18.16 -18.27
CA ASP A 51 -13.40 17.22 -18.20
C ASP A 51 -13.12 15.95 -17.38
N ARG A 52 -11.87 15.75 -16.93
CA ARG A 52 -11.43 14.57 -16.16
C ARG A 52 -10.62 15.01 -14.94
N PRO A 53 -11.29 15.39 -13.83
CA PRO A 53 -10.61 15.72 -12.59
C PRO A 53 -9.77 14.54 -12.08
N PRO A 54 -8.67 14.81 -11.36
CA PRO A 54 -7.95 13.75 -10.67
C PRO A 54 -8.82 13.13 -9.59
N LEU A 55 -8.91 11.80 -9.59
CA LEU A 55 -9.67 11.04 -8.59
C LEU A 55 -8.76 10.34 -7.59
N ASP A 56 -7.45 10.29 -7.81
CA ASP A 56 -6.53 9.54 -6.94
C ASP A 56 -6.53 9.98 -5.47
N LEU A 57 -6.62 11.28 -5.17
CA LEU A 57 -6.78 11.76 -3.80
C LEU A 57 -8.16 11.38 -3.23
N VAL A 58 -9.22 11.47 -4.03
CA VAL A 58 -10.57 11.03 -3.63
C VAL A 58 -10.57 9.52 -3.31
N GLU A 59 -9.88 8.72 -4.12
CA GLU A 59 -9.72 7.28 -3.92
C GLU A 59 -8.97 6.96 -2.62
N HIS A 60 -7.90 7.70 -2.31
CA HIS A 60 -7.17 7.62 -1.03
C HIS A 60 -8.08 7.88 0.17
N GLU A 61 -8.81 9.00 0.13
CA GLU A 61 -9.68 9.44 1.23
C GLU A 61 -10.87 8.50 1.42
N LEU A 62 -11.42 7.96 0.33
CA LEU A 62 -12.41 6.88 0.39
C LEU A 62 -11.80 5.60 1.01
N GLY A 63 -10.52 5.32 0.78
CA GLY A 63 -9.78 4.25 1.46
C GLY A 63 -9.87 4.33 2.99
N HIS A 64 -9.71 5.53 3.57
CA HIS A 64 -9.89 5.71 5.02
C HIS A 64 -11.30 5.38 5.50
N THR A 65 -12.34 5.63 4.68
CA THR A 65 -13.71 5.23 5.04
C THR A 65 -13.88 3.72 5.16
N LEU A 66 -13.05 2.97 4.44
CA LEU A 66 -13.02 1.52 4.42
C LEU A 66 -12.11 0.94 5.51
N GLY A 67 -11.36 1.80 6.21
CA GLY A 67 -10.44 1.41 7.29
C GLY A 67 -9.01 1.18 6.85
N LEU A 68 -8.67 1.58 5.63
CA LEU A 68 -7.29 1.56 5.17
C LEU A 68 -6.46 2.60 5.95
N VAL A 69 -5.21 2.25 6.24
CA VAL A 69 -4.27 3.11 6.99
C VAL A 69 -3.22 3.66 6.04
N HIS A 70 -2.52 4.73 6.39
CA HIS A 70 -1.39 5.17 5.56
C HIS A 70 -0.29 4.12 5.48
N SER A 71 0.41 4.08 4.34
CA SER A 71 1.66 3.36 4.19
C SER A 71 2.79 4.30 3.76
N GLY A 72 4.03 3.98 4.13
CA GLY A 72 5.21 4.76 3.74
C GLY A 72 5.17 6.23 4.16
N TYR A 73 4.60 6.52 5.34
CA TYR A 73 4.48 7.87 5.87
C TYR A 73 5.74 8.25 6.69
N ASP A 74 6.43 9.30 6.28
CA ASP A 74 7.55 9.93 7.00
C ASP A 74 7.21 11.39 7.33
N PRO A 75 6.85 11.72 8.58
CA PRO A 75 6.48 13.08 8.96
C PRO A 75 7.65 14.08 8.90
N THR A 76 8.88 13.59 8.73
CA THR A 76 10.08 14.43 8.64
C THR A 76 10.44 14.79 7.21
N ALA A 77 9.87 14.10 6.21
CA ALA A 77 10.10 14.37 4.81
C ALA A 77 9.28 15.56 4.30
N ALA A 78 9.83 16.29 3.32
CA ALA A 78 9.12 17.40 2.66
C ALA A 78 7.86 16.93 1.90
N GLN A 79 7.91 15.69 1.39
CA GLN A 79 6.77 14.94 0.87
C GLN A 79 6.60 13.70 1.73
N PRO A 80 5.66 13.71 2.70
CA PRO A 80 5.62 12.70 3.74
C PRO A 80 5.13 11.34 3.24
N TYR A 81 4.48 11.27 2.08
CA TYR A 81 4.03 10.04 1.47
C TYR A 81 5.06 9.56 0.45
N THR A 82 5.84 8.55 0.84
CA THR A 82 7.08 8.20 0.14
C THR A 82 6.94 6.98 -0.78
N SER A 83 5.84 6.23 -0.71
CA SER A 83 5.64 5.02 -1.51
C SER A 83 4.79 5.30 -2.75
N VAL A 84 5.28 4.84 -3.90
CA VAL A 84 4.53 4.84 -5.17
C VAL A 84 3.68 3.57 -5.37
N LEU A 85 3.72 2.65 -4.41
CA LEU A 85 3.15 1.30 -4.53
C LEU A 85 1.71 1.17 -4.01
N ASP A 86 1.22 2.16 -3.27
CA ASP A 86 -0.04 2.08 -2.53
C ASP A 86 -0.84 3.36 -2.68
N VAL A 87 -2.13 3.23 -2.96
CA VAL A 87 -3.07 4.37 -2.94
C VAL A 87 -3.04 5.08 -1.59
N MET A 88 -2.78 4.36 -0.49
CA MET A 88 -2.69 4.94 0.86
C MET A 88 -1.33 5.59 1.19
N SER A 89 -0.50 5.82 0.17
CA SER A 89 0.73 6.61 0.27
C SER A 89 0.67 7.74 -0.76
N ASN A 90 1.57 7.77 -1.75
CA ASN A 90 1.52 8.75 -2.84
C ASN A 90 0.49 8.30 -3.89
N SER A 91 -0.79 8.64 -3.68
CA SER A 91 -1.88 8.31 -4.61
C SER A 91 -1.68 8.91 -6.01
N ALA A 92 -0.97 10.04 -6.11
CA ALA A 92 -0.67 10.71 -7.38
C ALA A 92 0.55 10.14 -8.12
N ALA A 93 1.27 9.16 -7.55
CA ALA A 93 2.50 8.61 -8.13
C ALA A 93 2.39 8.19 -9.61
N PRO A 94 1.26 7.62 -10.10
CA PRO A 94 1.14 7.30 -11.51
C PRO A 94 1.30 8.50 -12.47
N ARG A 95 1.02 9.72 -12.01
CA ARG A 95 1.12 10.93 -12.83
C ARG A 95 2.55 11.30 -13.19
N ASP A 96 3.53 10.85 -12.39
CA ASP A 96 4.95 11.13 -12.62
C ASP A 96 5.46 10.50 -13.92
N THR A 97 4.92 9.33 -14.30
CA THR A 97 5.26 8.64 -15.54
C THR A 97 4.14 8.70 -16.58
N GLN A 98 2.90 8.98 -16.15
CA GLN A 98 1.73 9.07 -17.01
C GLN A 98 0.92 10.36 -16.70
N PRO A 99 1.31 11.54 -17.21
CA PRO A 99 0.71 12.82 -16.81
C PRO A 99 -0.81 12.95 -17.03
N GLY A 100 -1.38 12.15 -17.95
CA GLY A 100 -2.82 12.09 -18.21
C GLY A 100 -3.60 11.15 -17.27
N ARG A 101 -2.92 10.38 -16.42
CA ARG A 101 -3.53 9.47 -15.46
C ARG A 101 -4.27 10.26 -14.38
N ARG A 102 -5.42 9.74 -13.96
CA ARG A 102 -6.29 10.38 -12.96
C ARG A 102 -6.69 9.45 -11.82
N ASP A 103 -6.52 8.14 -12.01
CA ASP A 103 -6.80 7.10 -11.01
C ASP A 103 -5.49 6.74 -10.30
N ALA A 104 -5.60 6.39 -9.03
CA ALA A 104 -4.50 6.05 -8.14
C ALA A 104 -3.83 4.71 -8.52
N PRO A 105 -2.69 4.37 -7.89
CA PRO A 105 -2.17 3.00 -7.94
C PRO A 105 -3.11 2.03 -7.21
N GLY A 106 -2.79 0.74 -7.27
CA GLY A 106 -3.50 -0.27 -6.49
C GLY A 106 -3.30 -0.11 -4.98
N THR A 107 -3.96 -0.99 -4.22
CA THR A 107 -3.75 -1.14 -2.78
C THR A 107 -2.76 -2.27 -2.49
N LEU A 108 -1.89 -2.11 -1.50
CA LEU A 108 -1.07 -3.22 -0.99
C LEU A 108 -1.93 -4.38 -0.49
N ALA A 109 -1.39 -5.59 -0.47
CA ALA A 109 -2.16 -6.75 -0.02
C ALA A 109 -2.60 -6.67 1.44
N ILE A 110 -1.76 -6.10 2.32
CA ILE A 110 -2.12 -5.89 3.72
C ILE A 110 -3.33 -4.96 3.88
N GLN A 111 -3.48 -3.93 3.03
CA GLN A 111 -4.66 -3.06 3.02
C GLN A 111 -5.93 -3.86 2.69
N ARG A 112 -5.83 -4.77 1.72
CA ARG A 112 -6.95 -5.65 1.34
C ARG A 112 -7.29 -6.65 2.44
N VAL A 113 -6.31 -7.12 3.21
CA VAL A 113 -6.54 -7.92 4.42
C VAL A 113 -7.31 -7.10 5.46
N ILE A 114 -6.86 -5.87 5.75
CA ILE A 114 -7.52 -4.96 6.70
C ILE A 114 -8.97 -4.69 6.28
N ALA A 115 -9.22 -4.50 4.99
CA ALA A 115 -10.56 -4.27 4.44
C ALA A 115 -11.44 -5.53 4.38
N GLY A 116 -10.89 -6.71 4.64
CA GLY A 116 -11.60 -7.99 4.49
C GLY A 116 -11.88 -8.39 3.03
N TRP A 117 -11.12 -7.85 2.08
CA TRP A 117 -11.24 -8.13 0.65
C TRP A 117 -10.28 -9.23 0.18
N PHE A 118 -9.30 -9.57 1.00
CA PHE A 118 -8.30 -10.57 0.67
C PHE A 118 -8.72 -11.96 1.15
N ASP A 119 -8.62 -12.95 0.26
CA ASP A 119 -8.80 -14.35 0.63
C ASP A 119 -7.54 -14.84 1.38
N LEU A 120 -7.71 -15.13 2.67
CA LEU A 120 -6.63 -15.57 3.55
C LEU A 120 -6.03 -16.91 3.13
N ALA A 121 -6.73 -17.73 2.34
CA ALA A 121 -6.17 -18.95 1.77
C ALA A 121 -5.04 -18.69 0.75
N ALA A 122 -4.92 -17.45 0.25
CA ALA A 122 -3.84 -17.03 -0.62
C ALA A 122 -2.62 -16.43 0.12
N LEU A 123 -2.63 -16.46 1.46
CA LEU A 123 -1.49 -16.12 2.31
C LEU A 123 -0.68 -17.37 2.60
N GLU A 124 0.64 -17.28 2.46
CA GLU A 124 1.58 -18.25 3.01
C GLU A 124 2.30 -17.60 4.20
N VAL A 125 2.38 -18.28 5.34
CA VAL A 125 3.19 -17.83 6.49
C VAL A 125 4.45 -18.68 6.53
N ALA A 126 5.62 -18.05 6.44
CA ALA A 126 6.88 -18.76 6.52
C ALA A 126 7.06 -19.39 7.92
N PRO A 127 7.45 -20.68 8.02
CA PRO A 127 7.91 -21.23 9.28
C PRO A 127 9.29 -20.64 9.62
N GLU A 128 9.70 -20.73 10.88
CA GLU A 128 11.01 -20.23 11.35
C GLU A 128 12.20 -20.81 10.59
N SER A 129 12.08 -22.01 10.01
CA SER A 129 13.13 -22.61 9.17
C SER A 129 13.25 -21.99 7.77
N GLY A 130 12.34 -21.08 7.41
CA GLY A 130 12.20 -20.54 6.07
C GLY A 130 11.28 -21.36 5.15
N THR A 131 10.98 -20.78 3.99
CA THR A 131 10.12 -21.38 2.97
C THR A 131 10.55 -20.99 1.55
N THR A 132 10.02 -21.70 0.56
CA THR A 132 10.14 -21.33 -0.84
C THR A 132 8.77 -21.41 -1.50
N VAL A 133 8.33 -20.31 -2.09
CA VAL A 133 7.01 -20.17 -2.71
C VAL A 133 7.11 -19.47 -4.06
N THR A 134 6.18 -19.74 -4.97
CA THR A 134 6.04 -18.95 -6.19
C THR A 134 4.91 -17.96 -5.99
N LEU A 135 5.20 -16.66 -6.07
CA LEU A 135 4.18 -15.64 -5.90
C LEU A 135 3.37 -15.45 -7.19
N ALA A 136 2.05 -15.45 -7.04
CA ALA A 136 1.12 -14.90 -8.00
C ALA A 136 0.98 -13.37 -7.79
N PRO A 137 0.53 -12.61 -8.81
CA PRO A 137 0.24 -11.19 -8.66
C PRO A 137 -0.67 -10.92 -7.45
N SER A 138 -0.34 -9.91 -6.65
CA SER A 138 -1.04 -9.68 -5.38
C SER A 138 -2.52 -9.35 -5.57
N ALA A 139 -2.88 -8.71 -6.69
CA ALA A 139 -4.25 -8.43 -7.12
C ALA A 139 -4.94 -9.53 -7.95
N GLY A 140 -4.25 -10.65 -8.20
CA GLY A 140 -4.83 -11.82 -8.85
C GLY A 140 -5.86 -12.53 -7.97
N THR A 141 -6.46 -13.60 -8.47
CA THR A 141 -7.50 -14.38 -7.76
C THR A 141 -7.06 -15.79 -7.37
N GLU A 142 -5.83 -16.17 -7.70
CA GLU A 142 -5.33 -17.54 -7.55
C GLU A 142 -3.89 -17.55 -7.04
N GLY A 143 -3.47 -18.71 -6.50
CA GLY A 143 -2.12 -18.96 -6.01
C GLY A 143 -1.78 -18.24 -4.70
N VAL A 144 -0.52 -18.35 -4.29
CA VAL A 144 0.00 -17.58 -3.14
C VAL A 144 0.27 -16.17 -3.59
N ARG A 145 -0.45 -15.21 -3.04
CA ARG A 145 -0.40 -13.80 -3.46
C ARG A 145 0.44 -12.93 -2.51
N VAL A 146 0.64 -13.41 -1.28
CA VAL A 146 1.48 -12.76 -0.28
C VAL A 146 2.17 -13.83 0.56
N LEU A 147 3.45 -13.63 0.81
CA LEU A 147 4.22 -14.36 1.81
C LEU A 147 4.38 -13.47 3.05
N VAL A 148 4.06 -14.01 4.22
CA VAL A 148 4.19 -13.36 5.52
C VAL A 148 5.40 -13.95 6.24
N LEU A 149 6.31 -13.10 6.71
CA LEU A 149 7.49 -13.50 7.47
C LEU A 149 7.37 -12.97 8.90
N PRO A 150 7.21 -13.84 9.91
CA PRO A 150 7.12 -13.41 11.31
C PRO A 150 8.40 -12.69 11.75
N VAL A 151 8.29 -11.55 12.46
CA VAL A 151 9.45 -10.84 13.04
C VAL A 151 9.42 -10.94 14.56
N ASP A 152 8.30 -10.54 15.16
CA ASP A 152 8.01 -10.70 16.59
C ASP A 152 6.49 -10.69 16.86
N ASP A 153 6.08 -10.63 18.12
CA ASP A 153 4.68 -10.67 18.54
C ASP A 153 3.84 -9.50 17.99
N LEU A 154 4.47 -8.39 17.58
CA LEU A 154 3.81 -7.17 17.14
C LEU A 154 4.20 -6.76 15.72
N SER A 155 5.04 -7.53 15.03
CA SER A 155 5.50 -7.18 13.70
C SER A 155 5.76 -8.37 12.81
N PHE A 156 5.54 -8.16 11.52
CA PHE A 156 5.79 -9.14 10.47
C PHE A 156 6.14 -8.43 9.17
N LEU A 157 6.81 -9.13 8.26
CA LEU A 157 7.01 -8.66 6.91
C LEU A 157 5.92 -9.21 6.00
N THR A 158 5.49 -8.41 5.01
CA THR A 158 4.74 -8.91 3.85
C THR A 158 5.61 -8.81 2.61
N VAL A 159 5.63 -9.89 1.82
CA VAL A 159 6.30 -9.98 0.54
C VAL A 159 5.26 -10.26 -0.54
N GLU A 160 5.12 -9.37 -1.53
CA GLU A 160 4.09 -9.47 -2.56
C GLU A 160 4.61 -9.11 -3.95
N LEU A 161 4.06 -9.73 -4.99
CA LEU A 161 4.39 -9.43 -6.39
C LEU A 161 3.44 -8.36 -6.96
N LEU A 162 4.02 -7.25 -7.39
CA LEU A 162 3.33 -6.12 -8.02
C LEU A 162 3.74 -6.00 -9.49
N PRO A 163 2.97 -6.57 -10.45
CA PRO A 163 3.25 -6.40 -11.87
C PRO A 163 2.89 -5.00 -12.36
N ALA A 164 3.67 -4.43 -13.29
CA ALA A 164 3.36 -3.12 -13.88
C ALA A 164 2.22 -3.21 -14.91
N THR A 165 1.00 -3.44 -14.42
CA THR A 165 -0.21 -3.60 -15.25
C THR A 165 -1.42 -2.98 -14.56
N GLY A 166 -2.46 -2.65 -15.33
CA GLY A 166 -3.71 -2.13 -14.76
C GLY A 166 -3.51 -0.82 -14.00
N LEU A 167 -3.85 -0.81 -12.70
CA LEU A 167 -3.65 0.37 -11.83
C LEU A 167 -2.18 0.65 -11.54
N ASP A 168 -1.34 -0.38 -11.62
CA ASP A 168 0.08 -0.32 -11.28
C ASP A 168 0.97 -0.19 -12.53
N ALA A 169 0.39 0.16 -13.68
CA ALA A 169 1.13 0.30 -14.95
C ALA A 169 2.20 1.41 -14.93
N HIS A 170 2.23 2.27 -13.91
CA HIS A 170 3.26 3.28 -13.71
C HIS A 170 4.54 2.72 -13.08
N LEU A 171 4.50 1.52 -12.51
CA LEU A 171 5.64 0.92 -11.84
C LEU A 171 6.81 0.71 -12.82
N PRO A 172 8.05 1.01 -12.40
CA PRO A 172 9.22 0.88 -13.25
C PRO A 172 9.55 -0.58 -13.53
N HIS A 173 10.34 -0.80 -14.59
CA HIS A 173 10.95 -2.10 -14.92
C HIS A 173 9.98 -3.29 -15.07
N GLY A 174 8.70 -3.05 -15.33
CA GLY A 174 7.69 -4.11 -15.47
C GLY A 174 7.11 -4.59 -14.14
N GLY A 175 7.46 -3.94 -13.02
CA GLY A 175 7.05 -4.33 -11.67
C GLY A 175 8.10 -5.21 -10.98
N GLY A 176 7.67 -5.88 -9.91
CA GLY A 176 8.54 -6.78 -9.13
C GLY A 176 8.00 -7.04 -7.73
N VAL A 177 8.88 -7.45 -6.82
CA VAL A 177 8.49 -7.93 -5.49
C VAL A 177 8.69 -6.83 -4.45
N ALA A 178 7.62 -6.42 -3.78
CA ALA A 178 7.66 -5.48 -2.68
C ALA A 178 7.87 -6.20 -1.34
N VAL A 179 8.58 -5.55 -0.41
CA VAL A 179 8.74 -6.00 0.97
C VAL A 179 8.32 -4.84 1.89
N HIS A 180 7.38 -5.09 2.79
CA HIS A 180 6.91 -4.11 3.77
C HIS A 180 7.06 -4.66 5.18
N LEU A 181 7.46 -3.81 6.14
CA LEU A 181 7.23 -4.05 7.55
C LEU A 181 5.81 -3.66 7.90
N VAL A 182 5.10 -4.55 8.57
CA VAL A 182 3.83 -4.25 9.22
C VAL A 182 4.06 -4.33 10.73
N ALA A 183 3.80 -3.23 11.44
CA ALA A 183 3.95 -3.16 12.89
C ALA A 183 2.63 -2.74 13.55
N LEU A 184 2.30 -3.42 14.64
CA LEU A 184 1.13 -3.16 15.47
C LEU A 184 1.58 -2.33 16.68
N GLY A 185 1.16 -1.07 16.74
CA GLY A 185 1.46 -0.15 17.82
C GLY A 185 0.22 0.29 18.58
N ALA A 186 0.43 1.04 19.68
CA ALA A 186 -0.66 1.64 20.46
C ALA A 186 -1.51 2.60 19.60
N ASP A 187 -0.89 3.24 18.61
CA ASP A 187 -1.54 4.19 17.69
C ASP A 187 -2.13 3.53 16.44
N GLY A 188 -2.04 2.20 16.32
CA GLY A 188 -2.61 1.43 15.20
C GLY A 188 -1.57 0.66 14.38
N ILE A 189 -1.89 0.44 13.11
CA ILE A 189 -1.05 -0.33 12.17
C ILE A 189 -0.16 0.63 11.41
N ALA A 190 1.15 0.38 11.41
CA ALA A 190 2.12 1.07 10.57
C ALA A 190 2.61 0.13 9.46
N ILE A 191 2.65 0.63 8.22
CA ILE A 191 3.14 -0.10 7.04
C ILE A 191 4.32 0.67 6.45
N THR A 192 5.52 0.08 6.52
CA THR A 192 6.77 0.71 6.06
C THR A 192 7.35 -0.07 4.89
N PRO A 193 7.48 0.52 3.69
CA PRO A 193 8.24 -0.07 2.59
C PRO A 193 9.72 -0.26 2.96
N LEU A 194 10.28 -1.44 2.69
CA LEU A 194 11.65 -1.80 3.10
C LEU A 194 12.60 -2.17 1.95
N ALA A 195 12.07 -2.62 0.81
CA ALA A 195 12.90 -2.80 -0.37
C ALA A 195 13.25 -1.43 -0.95
N GLY A 196 14.49 -1.28 -1.46
CA GLY A 196 15.14 -0.20 -2.24
C GLY A 196 14.91 1.28 -1.87
N ALA A 197 16.02 1.99 -1.71
CA ALA A 197 16.03 3.45 -1.71
C ALA A 197 16.59 3.94 -3.06
N PRO A 198 15.93 4.90 -3.75
CA PRO A 198 14.71 5.63 -3.35
C PRO A 198 13.43 5.12 -4.06
N ALA A 199 12.38 4.81 -3.30
CA ALA A 199 10.94 4.76 -3.68
C ALA A 199 10.49 4.04 -4.98
N ASP A 200 11.38 3.40 -5.75
CA ASP A 200 11.14 2.66 -7.00
C ASP A 200 11.25 1.13 -6.81
N SER A 201 11.09 0.69 -5.57
CA SER A 201 11.93 -0.34 -5.03
C SER A 201 11.24 -1.69 -4.91
N LEU A 202 11.08 -2.27 -6.07
CA LEU A 202 10.68 -3.65 -6.22
C LEU A 202 11.94 -4.50 -6.42
N LEU A 203 12.00 -5.63 -5.72
CA LEU A 203 13.02 -6.62 -5.98
C LEU A 203 12.73 -7.27 -7.33
N ALA A 204 13.64 -7.07 -8.28
CA ALA A 204 13.64 -7.77 -9.55
C ALA A 204 14.07 -9.24 -9.36
N GLU A 205 13.87 -10.07 -10.39
CA GLU A 205 14.46 -11.41 -10.41
C GLU A 205 15.99 -11.35 -10.30
N GLY A 206 16.56 -12.24 -9.49
CA GLY A 206 17.98 -12.24 -9.11
C GLY A 206 18.32 -11.32 -7.93
N ALA A 207 17.39 -10.46 -7.48
CA ALA A 207 17.63 -9.60 -6.33
C ALA A 207 17.54 -10.36 -5.01
N THR A 208 18.19 -9.80 -3.98
CA THR A 208 18.12 -10.29 -2.61
C THR A 208 17.96 -9.11 -1.67
N TRP A 209 17.08 -9.26 -0.69
CA TRP A 209 16.88 -8.32 0.40
C TRP A 209 17.18 -8.98 1.75
N ARG A 210 17.65 -8.19 2.71
CA ARG A 210 17.96 -8.66 4.08
C ARG A 210 17.50 -7.62 5.10
N GLY A 211 16.82 -8.07 6.13
CA GLY A 211 16.37 -7.22 7.24
C GLY A 211 15.48 -8.00 8.19
N TYR A 212 15.34 -7.50 9.42
CA TYR A 212 14.41 -8.05 10.42
C TYR A 212 14.53 -9.57 10.63
N GLY A 213 15.77 -10.09 10.62
CA GLY A 213 16.03 -11.53 10.81
C GLY A 213 15.79 -12.40 9.58
N TRP A 214 15.43 -11.83 8.43
CA TRP A 214 15.13 -12.56 7.20
C TRP A 214 16.05 -12.18 6.04
N ARG A 215 16.27 -13.15 5.15
CA ARG A 215 16.79 -12.96 3.80
C ARG A 215 15.72 -13.41 2.81
N VAL A 216 15.39 -12.54 1.86
CA VAL A 216 14.43 -12.79 0.79
C VAL A 216 15.17 -12.76 -0.54
N SER A 217 15.16 -13.86 -1.28
CA SER A 217 15.77 -13.97 -2.61
C SER A 217 14.69 -14.19 -3.66
N VAL A 218 14.75 -13.44 -4.75
CA VAL A 218 13.80 -13.55 -5.88
C VAL A 218 14.50 -14.31 -7.01
N ALA A 219 13.98 -15.47 -7.38
CA ALA A 219 14.44 -16.25 -8.53
C ALA A 219 13.48 -16.10 -9.72
N ALA A 220 13.90 -16.65 -10.87
CA ALA A 220 13.10 -16.65 -12.09
C ALA A 220 11.69 -17.25 -11.88
N GLY A 221 10.70 -16.66 -12.55
CA GLY A 221 9.29 -17.00 -12.38
C GLY A 221 8.72 -16.54 -11.05
N TRP A 222 9.28 -15.48 -10.45
CA TRP A 222 8.86 -14.95 -9.14
C TRP A 222 8.87 -15.97 -8.00
N ARG A 223 9.81 -16.91 -8.07
CA ARG A 223 10.04 -17.89 -7.01
C ARG A 223 10.81 -17.22 -5.87
N ILE A 224 10.16 -17.07 -4.73
CA ILE A 224 10.72 -16.46 -3.53
C ILE A 224 11.28 -17.53 -2.61
N THR A 225 12.53 -17.39 -2.22
CA THR A 225 13.12 -18.12 -1.09
C THR A 225 13.28 -17.15 0.07
N ALA A 226 12.60 -17.44 1.18
CA ALA A 226 12.74 -16.70 2.43
C ALA A 226 13.42 -17.61 3.46
N GLU A 227 14.56 -17.17 3.99
CA GLU A 227 15.35 -17.92 4.97
C GLU A 227 15.76 -17.01 6.14
N PRO A 228 15.96 -17.54 7.35
CA PRO A 228 16.52 -16.78 8.46
C PRO A 228 17.89 -16.20 8.07
N ALA A 229 18.12 -14.93 8.37
CA ALA A 229 19.36 -14.24 8.05
C ALA A 229 20.55 -14.64 8.97
N GLY A 230 20.34 -15.55 9.92
CA GLY A 230 21.28 -15.90 11.00
C GLY A 230 21.46 -17.40 11.25
N ALA A 231 21.80 -18.17 10.21
CA ALA A 231 22.56 -19.42 10.34
C ALA A 231 24.00 -19.21 9.83
#